data_AF-A0A212F5T5-F1
#
_entry.id   AF-A0A212F5T5-F1
#
_cell.length_a   1.000
_cell.length_b   1.000
_cell.length_c   1.000
_cell.angle_alpha   90.00
_cell.angle_beta   90.00
_cell.angle_gamma   90.00
#
_symmetry.space_group_name_H-M   'P 1'
#
loop_
_entity.id
_entity.type
_entity.pdbx_description
1 polymer ?
#
loop_
_entity_poly.entity_id
_entity_poly.type
_entity_poly.pdbx_seq_one_letter_code
_entity_poly.pdbx_strand_id
1 'polypeptide(L)'
;MTRWLAMVTLVAVAGAVRGWDCVCNPIECEPLEPSGCPGLGIIVWDPCRCCKVCARTVGEDCGDFRGTCEPGLKCYEGSCAPIT
;
A
#
# COMPACT_ATOMS: atom_id res chain seq x y z
N MET A 1 30.95 19.56 10.09
CA MET A 1 30.24 18.25 10.11
C MET A 1 28.73 18.38 10.34
N THR A 2 28.26 19.33 11.16
CA THR A 2 26.85 19.54 11.53
C THR A 2 25.90 19.87 10.37
N ARG A 3 26.37 20.59 9.34
CA ARG A 3 25.52 20.99 8.18
C ARG A 3 25.12 19.81 7.30
N TRP A 4 25.99 18.82 7.17
CA TRP A 4 25.72 17.59 6.41
C TRP A 4 24.73 16.70 7.16
N LEU A 5 24.90 16.57 8.48
CA LEU A 5 23.95 15.85 9.34
C LEU A 5 22.57 16.49 9.29
N ALA A 6 22.48 17.82 9.31
CA ALA A 6 21.21 18.54 9.19
C ALA A 6 20.52 18.35 7.82
N MET A 7 21.29 18.24 6.73
CA MET A 7 20.72 17.94 5.40
C MET A 7 20.24 16.49 5.31
N VAL A 8 20.99 15.55 5.87
CA VAL A 8 20.61 14.13 5.91
C VAL A 8 19.34 13.93 6.72
N THR A 9 19.18 14.62 7.86
CA THR A 9 17.95 14.55 8.65
C THR A 9 16.76 15.18 7.92
N LEU A 10 16.93 16.32 7.25
CA LEU A 10 15.86 16.97 6.47
C LEU A 10 15.35 16.08 5.33
N VAL A 11 16.23 15.42 4.58
CA VAL A 11 15.85 14.53 3.48
C VAL A 11 15.14 13.27 4.01
N ALA A 12 15.61 12.72 5.14
CA ALA A 12 14.97 11.56 5.76
C ALA A 12 13.54 11.86 6.24
N VAL A 13 13.29 13.05 6.80
CA VAL A 13 11.96 13.46 7.25
C VAL A 13 11.02 13.76 6.07
N ALA A 14 11.52 14.39 5.01
CA ALA A 14 10.72 14.68 3.81
C ALA A 14 10.30 13.39 3.05
N GLY A 15 11.11 12.34 3.10
CA GLY A 15 10.79 11.03 2.52
C GLY A 15 9.65 10.29 3.22
N ALA A 16 9.31 10.66 4.46
CA ALA A 16 8.27 10.01 5.26
C ALA A 16 6.85 10.51 4.97
N VAL A 17 6.70 11.63 4.26
CA VAL A 17 5.42 12.34 4.08
C VAL A 17 4.97 12.40 2.62
N ARG A 18 4.83 11.24 1.98
CA ARG A 18 3.90 11.09 0.84
C ARG A 18 2.65 10.33 1.29
N GLY A 19 2.11 10.73 2.45
CA GLY A 19 0.78 10.33 2.86
C GLY A 19 -0.21 11.13 2.04
N TRP A 20 -1.08 10.45 1.30
CA TRP A 20 -2.27 11.07 0.74
C TRP A 20 -3.09 11.59 1.92
N ASP A 21 -3.79 12.71 1.77
CA ASP A 21 -4.56 13.36 2.84
C ASP A 21 -5.84 12.55 3.13
N CYS A 22 -5.64 11.37 3.72
CA CYS A 22 -6.69 10.40 3.99
C CYS A 22 -7.33 10.68 5.35
N VAL A 23 -8.66 10.76 5.38
CA VAL A 23 -9.41 10.67 6.63
C VAL A 23 -9.56 9.19 6.98
N CYS A 24 -9.03 8.78 8.14
CA CYS A 24 -9.14 7.41 8.63
C CYS A 24 -10.10 7.31 9.81
N ASN A 25 -11.09 6.43 9.69
CA ASN A 25 -11.93 6.01 10.81
C ASN A 25 -11.89 4.47 10.93
N PRO A 26 -11.12 3.91 11.86
CA PRO A 26 -10.92 2.46 11.94
C PRO A 26 -12.17 1.68 12.36
N ILE A 27 -13.19 2.36 12.91
CA ILE A 27 -14.46 1.74 13.31
C ILE A 27 -15.28 1.31 12.08
N GLU A 28 -15.11 1.99 10.95
CA GLU A 28 -15.82 1.69 9.70
C GLU A 28 -15.13 0.58 8.89
N CYS A 29 -13.98 0.07 9.35
CA CYS A 29 -13.28 -1.00 8.64
C CYS A 29 -14.03 -2.33 8.75
N GLU A 30 -14.24 -2.99 7.62
CA GLU A 30 -14.89 -4.30 7.59
C GLU A 30 -13.96 -5.39 8.15
N PRO A 31 -14.46 -6.28 9.03
CA PRO A 31 -13.69 -7.43 9.50
C PRO A 31 -13.43 -8.38 8.33
N LEU A 32 -12.16 -8.77 8.15
CA LEU A 32 -11.72 -9.62 7.05
C LEU A 32 -10.99 -10.85 7.58
N GLU A 33 -11.32 -12.00 6.98
CA GLU A 33 -10.60 -13.25 7.18
C GLU A 33 -9.85 -13.64 5.90
N PRO A 34 -8.62 -14.19 6.00
CA PRO A 34 -7.82 -14.56 4.84
C PRO A 34 -8.52 -15.54 3.88
N SER A 35 -9.37 -16.42 4.41
CA SER A 35 -10.15 -17.40 3.63
C SER A 35 -11.19 -16.77 2.71
N GLY A 36 -11.60 -15.51 2.98
CA GLY A 36 -12.53 -14.77 2.13
C GLY A 36 -11.86 -13.98 1.01
N CYS A 37 -10.52 -13.88 1.01
CA CYS A 37 -9.79 -13.13 -0.01
C CYS A 37 -9.49 -13.98 -1.25
N PRO A 38 -9.55 -13.39 -2.46
CA PRO A 38 -9.20 -14.09 -3.69
C PRO A 38 -7.70 -14.43 -3.76
N GLY A 39 -7.32 -15.19 -4.78
CA GLY A 39 -5.91 -15.51 -5.06
C GLY A 39 -5.28 -16.33 -3.93
N LEU A 40 -4.21 -15.80 -3.35
CA LEU A 40 -3.45 -16.41 -2.25
C LEU A 40 -4.07 -16.13 -0.88
N GLY A 41 -5.21 -15.42 -0.82
CA GLY A 41 -5.87 -15.07 0.44
C GLY A 41 -5.11 -14.02 1.25
N ILE A 42 -4.31 -13.18 0.59
CA ILE A 42 -3.42 -12.23 1.27
C ILE A 42 -4.16 -10.95 1.64
N ILE A 43 -4.00 -10.53 2.89
CA ILE A 43 -4.54 -9.28 3.42
C ILE A 43 -3.42 -8.25 3.51
N VAL A 44 -3.65 -7.08 2.92
CA VAL A 44 -2.76 -5.92 2.94
C VAL A 44 -3.46 -4.74 3.58
N TRP A 45 -2.74 -3.64 3.77
CA TRP A 45 -3.35 -2.37 4.12
C TRP A 45 -3.86 -1.67 2.86
N ASP A 46 -4.96 -0.93 3.00
CA ASP A 46 -5.38 0.03 1.98
C ASP A 46 -4.27 1.09 1.74
N PRO A 47 -4.35 1.87 0.65
CA PRO A 47 -3.34 2.88 0.33
C PRO A 47 -3.21 3.99 1.41
N CYS A 48 -4.25 4.20 2.20
CA CYS A 48 -4.27 5.13 3.33
C CYS A 48 -3.66 4.55 4.62
N ARG A 49 -3.40 3.24 4.66
CA ARG A 49 -3.03 2.46 5.86
C ARG A 49 -4.02 2.56 7.01
N CYS A 50 -5.31 2.63 6.70
CA CYS A 50 -6.41 2.69 7.66
C CYS A 50 -7.07 1.33 7.87
N CYS A 51 -7.52 0.69 6.79
CA CYS A 51 -8.22 -0.58 6.85
C CYS A 51 -7.38 -1.71 6.25
N LYS A 52 -7.59 -2.92 6.76
CA LYS A 52 -7.16 -4.14 6.09
C LYS A 52 -8.07 -4.39 4.90
N VAL A 53 -7.50 -4.84 3.78
CA VAL A 53 -8.21 -5.17 2.54
C VAL A 53 -7.54 -6.37 1.88
N CYS A 54 -8.25 -7.08 1.01
CA CYS A 54 -7.63 -8.13 0.20
C CYS A 54 -6.64 -7.51 -0.80
N ALA A 55 -5.53 -8.21 -1.01
CA ALA A 55 -4.57 -7.85 -2.03
C ALA A 55 -5.14 -8.12 -3.44
N ARG A 56 -4.68 -7.33 -4.42
CA ARG A 56 -5.08 -7.44 -5.81
C ARG A 56 -4.35 -8.59 -6.51
N THR A 57 -5.10 -9.39 -7.26
CA THR A 57 -4.61 -10.57 -7.99
C THR A 57 -4.19 -10.20 -9.41
N VAL A 58 -3.59 -11.15 -10.15
CA VAL A 58 -3.11 -10.93 -11.52
C VAL A 58 -4.22 -10.40 -12.44
N GLY A 59 -3.92 -9.31 -13.15
CA GLY A 59 -4.84 -8.66 -14.08
C GLY A 59 -5.85 -7.70 -13.45
N GLU A 60 -5.94 -7.64 -12.12
CA GLU A 60 -6.78 -6.64 -11.46
C GLU A 60 -6.15 -5.24 -11.47
N ASP A 61 -7.01 -4.22 -11.44
CA ASP A 61 -6.62 -2.82 -11.35
C ASP A 61 -5.85 -2.53 -10.04
N CYS A 62 -4.77 -1.77 -10.15
CA CYS A 62 -3.89 -1.44 -9.03
C CYS A 62 -3.26 -0.04 -9.16
N GLY A 63 -2.59 0.37 -8.09
CA GLY A 63 -1.88 1.64 -8.02
C GLY A 63 -2.76 2.75 -7.46
N ASP A 64 -2.13 3.75 -6.85
CA ASP A 64 -2.81 4.86 -6.18
C ASP A 64 -3.87 4.34 -5.18
N PHE A 65 -5.14 4.70 -5.38
CA PHE A 65 -6.27 4.25 -4.57
C PHE A 65 -6.94 2.96 -5.04
N ARG A 66 -6.45 2.33 -6.12
CA ARG A 66 -7.08 1.12 -6.70
C ARG A 66 -6.72 -0.15 -5.92
N GLY A 67 -5.68 -0.08 -5.10
CA GLY A 67 -5.27 -1.14 -4.19
C GLY A 67 -3.83 -1.63 -4.43
N THR A 68 -3.43 -2.56 -3.59
CA THR A 68 -2.07 -3.10 -3.53
C THR A 68 -2.07 -4.55 -4.02
N CYS A 69 -1.17 -4.89 -4.94
CA CYS A 69 -1.06 -6.26 -5.47
C CYS A 69 -0.55 -7.27 -4.42
N GLU A 70 -0.85 -8.53 -4.66
CA GLU A 70 -0.33 -9.66 -3.89
C GLU A 70 1.22 -9.74 -3.93
N PRO A 71 1.86 -10.34 -2.91
CA PRO A 71 3.28 -10.63 -2.93
C PRO A 71 3.69 -11.42 -4.18
N GLY A 72 4.78 -11.01 -4.83
CA GLY A 72 5.23 -11.60 -6.09
C GLY A 72 4.63 -10.94 -7.35
N LEU A 73 3.67 -10.03 -7.18
CA LEU A 73 3.13 -9.19 -8.24
C LEU A 73 3.60 -7.74 -8.07
N LYS A 74 3.64 -7.00 -9.18
CA LYS A 74 3.89 -5.56 -9.21
C LYS A 74 2.81 -4.89 -10.04
N CYS A 75 2.43 -3.69 -9.61
CA CYS A 75 1.53 -2.87 -10.39
C CYS A 75 2.28 -2.27 -11.59
N TYR A 76 1.90 -2.68 -12.80
CA TYR A 76 2.44 -2.19 -14.06
C TYR A 76 1.31 -1.67 -14.94
N GLU A 77 1.44 -0.43 -15.40
CA GLU A 77 0.42 0.25 -16.23
C GLU A 77 -1.01 0.18 -15.63
N GLY A 78 -1.11 0.17 -14.30
CA GLY A 78 -2.38 0.12 -13.57
C GLY A 78 -2.97 -1.29 -13.41
N SER A 79 -2.25 -2.35 -13.78
CA SER A 79 -2.69 -3.75 -13.58
C SER A 79 -1.62 -4.59 -12.87
N CYS A 80 -2.05 -5.56 -12.05
CA CYS A 80 -1.10 -6.44 -11.35
C CYS A 80 -0.51 -7.49 -12.30
N ALA A 81 0.82 -7.51 -12.42
CA ALA A 81 1.55 -8.46 -13.25
C ALA A 81 2.66 -9.16 -12.44
N PRO A 82 3.06 -10.39 -12.81
CA PRO A 82 4.18 -11.09 -12.17
C PRO A 82 5.47 -10.28 -12.25
N ILE A 83 6.27 -10.32 -11.18
CA ILE A 83 7.62 -9.77 -11.19
C ILE A 83 8.50 -10.76 -11.97
N THR A 84 8.72 -10.48 -13.27
CA THR A 84 9.67 -11.21 -14.12
C THR A 84 11.10 -10.72 -13.93
#